data_AF-A0A5M9JYI5-F1
#
_entry.id   AF-A0A5M9JYI5-F1
#
_cell.length_a   1.000
_cell.length_b   1.000
_cell.length_c   1.000
_cell.angle_alpha   90.00
_cell.angle_beta   90.00
_cell.angle_gamma   90.00
#
_symmetry.space_group_name_H-M   'P 1'
#
loop_
_entity.id
_entity.type
_entity.pdbx_description
1 polymer ?
#
loop_
_entity_poly.entity_id
_entity_poly.type
_entity_poly.pdbx_seq_one_letter_code
_entity_poly.pdbx_strand_id
1 'polypeptide(L)'
;MKLGQPLSILALLVASITAVTLPQEDACTQCLTEGTFCSGFAGPVGTCCDGLVCENAPGIADDAHCIRKKKCLAKGATCVSIVGPLGTCCTGKCTFVAADYSVCRG
;
A
#
# COMPACT_ATOMS: atom_id res chain seq x y z
N MET A 1 15.66 41.40 -72.51
CA MET A 1 14.95 40.13 -72.23
C MET A 1 14.99 39.92 -70.72
N LYS A 2 13.83 39.95 -70.05
CA LYS A 2 13.69 40.02 -68.59
C LYS A 2 13.33 38.63 -68.10
N LEU A 3 14.30 37.94 -67.51
CA LEU A 3 14.18 36.56 -67.04
C LEU A 3 13.30 36.53 -65.78
N GLY A 4 12.19 35.79 -65.83
CA GLY A 4 11.37 35.51 -64.66
C GLY A 4 11.97 34.39 -63.82
N GLN A 5 11.73 34.42 -62.50
CA GLN A 5 10.94 33.41 -61.78
C GLN A 5 11.01 33.67 -60.26
N PRO A 6 9.96 33.25 -59.52
CA PRO A 6 9.65 33.75 -58.19
C PRO A 6 10.34 32.99 -57.06
N LEU A 7 10.37 33.68 -55.91
CA LEU A 7 10.73 33.20 -54.58
C LEU A 7 10.25 31.78 -54.29
N SER A 8 11.17 30.89 -53.93
CA SER A 8 10.87 29.63 -53.26
C SER A 8 11.69 29.56 -51.98
N ILE A 9 11.15 30.16 -50.92
CA ILE A 9 11.70 30.10 -49.56
C ILE A 9 11.31 28.74 -49.01
N LEU A 10 12.24 27.79 -49.06
CA LEU A 10 12.09 26.48 -48.43
C LEU A 10 12.24 26.65 -46.91
N ALA A 11 11.12 26.92 -46.23
CA ALA A 11 11.08 26.96 -44.77
C ALA A 11 11.23 25.53 -44.23
N LEU A 12 12.46 25.16 -43.83
CA LEU A 12 12.73 23.95 -43.06
C LEU A 12 12.15 24.11 -41.65
N LEU A 13 10.95 23.57 -41.43
CA LEU A 13 10.38 23.32 -40.11
C LEU A 13 11.16 22.18 -39.44
N VAL A 14 12.16 22.54 -38.62
CA VAL A 14 12.78 21.61 -37.68
C VAL A 14 11.79 21.42 -36.53
N ALA A 15 10.97 20.37 -36.62
CA ALA A 15 10.18 19.91 -35.49
C ALA A 15 11.14 19.33 -34.44
N SER A 16 11.54 20.16 -33.48
CA SER A 16 12.26 19.72 -32.29
C SER A 16 11.36 18.81 -31.47
N ILE A 17 11.45 17.51 -31.70
CA ILE A 17 10.85 16.50 -30.83
C ILE A 17 11.67 16.54 -29.54
N THR A 18 11.24 17.35 -28.57
CA THR A 18 11.67 17.15 -27.19
C THR A 18 11.07 15.82 -26.76
N ALA A 19 11.83 14.74 -26.92
CA ALA A 19 11.55 13.49 -26.25
C ALA A 19 11.57 13.81 -24.75
N VAL A 20 10.38 13.98 -24.16
CA VAL A 20 10.24 14.06 -22.72
C VAL A 20 10.63 12.69 -22.22
N THR A 21 11.88 12.54 -21.79
CA THR A 21 12.27 11.45 -20.91
C THR A 21 11.47 11.70 -19.64
N LEU A 22 10.30 11.06 -19.56
CA LEU A 22 9.68 10.78 -18.27
C LEU A 22 10.80 10.12 -17.45
N PRO A 23 11.08 10.58 -16.22
CA PRO A 23 11.94 9.81 -15.33
C PRO A 23 11.27 8.45 -15.22
N GLN A 24 11.82 7.48 -15.94
CA GLN A 24 11.64 6.09 -15.65
C GLN A 24 12.40 5.97 -14.33
N GLU A 25 11.70 6.28 -13.24
CA GLU A 25 12.19 5.98 -11.92
C GLU A 25 12.58 4.51 -12.01
N ASP A 26 13.88 4.26 -11.98
CA ASP A 26 14.45 3.10 -11.32
C ASP A 26 13.92 3.12 -9.89
N ALA A 27 12.63 2.82 -9.75
CA ALA A 27 11.96 2.58 -8.50
C ALA A 27 12.56 1.27 -8.03
N CYS A 28 13.75 1.34 -7.42
CA CYS A 28 14.10 0.50 -6.31
C CYS A 28 12.81 0.43 -5.50
N THR A 29 12.09 -0.69 -5.63
CA THR A 29 10.70 -0.80 -5.21
C THR A 29 10.72 -0.81 -3.69
N GLN A 30 10.86 0.39 -3.13
CA GLN A 30 10.95 0.60 -1.72
C GLN A 30 9.59 0.23 -1.20
N CYS A 31 9.57 -0.79 -0.34
CA CYS A 31 8.34 -1.30 0.22
C CYS A 31 7.59 -0.16 0.94
N LEU A 32 6.26 -0.24 0.93
CA LEU A 32 5.42 0.80 1.51
C LEU A 32 5.51 0.74 3.04
N THR A 33 5.77 1.89 3.67
CA THR A 33 5.90 2.03 5.12
C THR A 33 4.53 1.99 5.84
N GLU A 34 4.54 1.90 7.17
CA GLU A 34 3.31 1.90 7.97
C GLU A 34 2.50 3.20 7.74
N GLY A 35 1.18 3.05 7.54
CA GLY A 35 0.25 4.13 7.24
C GLY A 35 0.16 4.50 5.76
N THR A 36 1.04 4.01 4.89
CA THR A 36 1.02 4.33 3.46
C THR A 36 -0.12 3.61 2.74
N PHE A 37 -0.80 4.30 1.82
CA PHE A 37 -1.83 3.72 0.96
C PHE A 37 -1.23 2.63 0.07
N CYS A 38 -1.86 1.46 0.04
CA CYS A 38 -1.34 0.27 -0.64
C CYS A 38 -2.31 -0.33 -1.65
N SER A 39 -3.62 -0.13 -1.50
CA SER A 39 -4.61 -0.59 -2.47
C SER A 39 -5.91 0.19 -2.32
N GLY A 40 -6.61 0.39 -3.43
CA GLY A 40 -7.99 0.89 -3.41
C GLY A 40 -8.78 0.40 -4.61
N PHE A 41 -9.80 1.15 -5.01
CA PHE A 41 -10.68 0.78 -6.12
C PHE A 41 -9.93 0.54 -7.44
N ALA A 42 -8.87 1.33 -7.68
CA ALA A 42 -8.03 1.21 -8.87
C ALA A 42 -7.06 0.02 -8.84
N GLY A 43 -7.03 -0.75 -7.75
CA GLY A 43 -6.12 -1.88 -7.54
C GLY A 43 -4.93 -1.56 -6.62
N PRO A 44 -3.94 -2.48 -6.55
CA PRO A 44 -2.77 -2.33 -5.69
C PRO A 44 -1.79 -1.29 -6.25
N VAL A 45 -1.25 -0.46 -5.35
CA VAL A 45 -0.23 0.56 -5.67
C VAL A 45 1.18 0.03 -5.43
N GLY A 46 1.34 -0.88 -4.47
CA GLY A 46 2.63 -1.45 -4.13
C GLY A 46 2.53 -2.50 -3.03
N THR A 47 3.68 -3.01 -2.59
CA THR A 47 3.77 -4.02 -1.54
C THR A 47 4.25 -3.40 -0.24
N CYS A 48 3.56 -3.67 0.87
CA CYS A 48 3.98 -3.22 2.20
C CYS A 48 5.28 -3.89 2.64
N CYS A 49 6.07 -3.19 3.46
CA CYS A 49 7.27 -3.76 4.06
C CYS A 49 6.98 -4.97 4.96
N ASP A 50 8.00 -5.79 5.21
CA ASP A 50 7.91 -6.95 6.09
C ASP A 50 7.30 -6.59 7.45
N GLY A 51 6.33 -7.41 7.90
CA GLY A 51 5.60 -7.19 9.14
C GLY A 51 4.38 -6.27 9.04
N LEU A 52 4.12 -5.71 7.86
CA LEU A 52 2.93 -4.94 7.54
C LEU A 52 1.97 -5.76 6.65
N VAL A 53 0.68 -5.43 6.70
CA VAL A 53 -0.35 -5.98 5.82
C VAL A 53 -1.11 -4.83 5.18
N CYS A 54 -1.53 -5.02 3.93
CA CYS A 54 -2.41 -4.07 3.25
C CYS A 54 -3.86 -4.37 3.65
N GLU A 55 -4.45 -3.56 4.51
CA GLU A 55 -5.83 -3.75 4.99
C GLU A 55 -6.60 -2.42 4.97
N ASN A 56 -7.90 -2.51 4.71
CA ASN A 56 -8.81 -1.37 4.80
C ASN A 56 -9.07 -0.98 6.26
N ALA A 57 -9.24 0.32 6.50
CA ALA A 57 -9.76 0.78 7.79
C ALA A 57 -11.16 0.18 8.05
N PRO A 58 -11.50 -0.18 9.30
CA PRO A 58 -12.81 -0.72 9.63
C PRO A 58 -13.94 0.24 9.19
N GLY A 59 -14.83 -0.25 8.32
CA GLY A 59 -15.97 0.53 7.81
C GLY A 59 -15.66 1.41 6.60
N ILE A 60 -14.44 1.39 6.07
CA ILE A 60 -14.06 2.07 4.83
C ILE A 60 -13.77 1.01 3.76
N ALA A 61 -14.40 1.13 2.60
CA ALA A 61 -14.09 0.30 1.43
C ALA A 61 -13.07 1.02 0.56
N ASP A 62 -12.24 0.26 -0.15
CA ASP A 62 -11.35 0.75 -1.20
C ASP A 62 -10.30 1.80 -0.74
N ASP A 63 -9.91 1.76 0.54
CA ASP A 63 -8.91 2.64 1.16
C ASP A 63 -7.98 1.82 2.07
N ALA A 64 -7.17 0.97 1.45
CA ALA A 64 -6.27 0.07 2.16
C ALA A 64 -4.93 0.74 2.41
N HIS A 65 -4.44 0.61 3.64
CA HIS A 65 -3.16 1.12 4.08
C HIS A 65 -2.29 0.00 4.64
N CYS A 66 -0.98 0.17 4.57
CA CYS A 66 -0.03 -0.71 5.21
C CYS A 66 -0.11 -0.55 6.72
N ILE A 67 -0.73 -1.49 7.40
CA ILE A 67 -0.83 -1.48 8.86
C ILE A 67 0.05 -2.56 9.45
N ARG A 68 0.58 -2.32 10.65
CA ARG A 68 1.31 -3.36 11.35
C ARG A 68 0.40 -4.55 11.58
N LYS A 69 0.86 -5.74 11.17
CA LYS A 69 0.13 -6.98 11.40
C LYS A 69 -0.11 -7.09 12.91
N LYS A 70 -1.38 -6.96 13.34
CA LYS A 70 -1.71 -7.11 14.75
C LYS A 70 -1.23 -8.49 15.16
N LYS A 71 -0.26 -8.55 16.08
CA LYS A 71 0.15 -9.80 16.69
C LYS A 71 -1.06 -10.31 17.46
N CYS A 72 -1.77 -11.24 16.86
CA CYS A 72 -2.85 -11.94 17.51
C CYS A 72 -2.27 -12.99 18.46
N LEU A 73 -3.03 -13.34 19.48
CA LEU A 73 -2.61 -14.29 20.50
C LEU A 73 -2.80 -15.73 19.99
N ALA A 74 -1.75 -16.53 20.10
CA ALA A 74 -1.78 -17.94 19.73
C ALA A 74 -2.78 -18.73 20.58
N LYS A 75 -3.24 -19.89 20.08
CA LYS A 75 -4.08 -20.80 20.87
C LYS A 75 -3.37 -21.14 22.20
N GLY A 76 -4.10 -21.03 23.31
CA GLY A 76 -3.58 -21.22 24.66
C GLY A 76 -2.94 -20.00 25.31
N ALA A 77 -2.68 -18.92 24.56
CA ALA A 77 -2.17 -17.68 25.14
C ALA A 77 -3.26 -16.92 25.93
N THR A 78 -2.83 -16.22 26.97
CA THR A 78 -3.72 -15.41 27.82
C THR A 78 -4.21 -14.18 27.06
N CYS A 79 -5.53 -14.04 26.93
CA CYS A 79 -6.19 -12.94 26.24
C CYS A 79 -6.80 -11.91 27.19
N VAL A 80 -7.18 -12.33 28.39
CA VAL A 80 -7.59 -11.44 29.49
C VAL A 80 -6.94 -11.96 30.76
N SER A 81 -6.46 -11.05 31.60
CA SER A 81 -5.94 -11.34 32.93
C SER A 81 -6.51 -10.36 33.95
N ILE A 82 -6.12 -10.49 35.22
CA ILE A 82 -6.50 -9.56 36.29
C ILE A 82 -6.11 -8.10 36.00
N VAL A 83 -5.08 -7.85 35.18
CA VAL A 83 -4.69 -6.50 34.74
C VAL A 83 -5.48 -5.99 33.54
N GLY A 84 -6.39 -6.80 32.98
CA GLY A 84 -7.25 -6.44 31.85
C GLY A 84 -6.97 -7.22 30.55
N PRO A 85 -7.47 -6.73 29.40
CA PRO A 85 -7.31 -7.38 28.10
C PRO A 85 -5.87 -7.26 27.60
N LEU A 86 -5.30 -8.39 27.18
CA LEU A 86 -3.93 -8.50 26.66
C LEU A 86 -3.88 -8.53 25.12
N GLY A 87 -4.98 -8.87 24.48
CA GLY A 87 -5.07 -8.89 23.02
C GLY A 87 -6.19 -9.77 22.49
N THR A 88 -6.23 -9.91 21.16
CA THR A 88 -7.24 -10.70 20.45
C THR A 88 -6.65 -12.03 19.99
N CYS A 89 -7.40 -13.11 20.16
CA CYS A 89 -7.02 -14.44 19.70
C CYS A 89 -6.93 -14.51 18.18
N CYS A 90 -5.89 -15.18 17.65
CA CYS A 90 -5.77 -15.40 16.20
C CYS A 90 -6.91 -16.26 15.66
N THR A 91 -7.34 -17.23 16.46
CA THR A 91 -8.41 -18.16 16.14
C THR A 91 -9.27 -18.40 17.37
N GLY A 92 -10.56 -18.60 17.14
CA GLY A 92 -11.52 -18.90 18.21
C GLY A 92 -11.83 -17.70 19.12
N LYS A 93 -12.25 -17.99 20.34
CA LYS A 93 -12.71 -17.00 21.33
C LYS A 93 -11.83 -17.01 22.57
N CYS A 94 -11.72 -15.84 23.20
CA CYS A 94 -11.13 -15.74 24.52
C CYS A 94 -12.07 -16.42 25.54
N THR A 95 -11.62 -17.54 26.11
CA THR A 95 -12.42 -18.40 26.99
C THR A 95 -11.93 -18.31 28.42
N PHE A 96 -12.86 -18.09 29.35
CA PHE A 96 -12.58 -18.09 30.78
C PHE A 96 -12.01 -19.44 31.23
N VAL A 97 -10.89 -19.42 31.96
CA VAL A 97 -10.25 -20.64 32.51
C VAL A 97 -10.29 -20.61 34.03
N ALA A 98 -9.93 -19.48 34.62
CA ALA A 98 -9.93 -19.28 36.06
C ALA A 98 -10.25 -17.81 36.38
N ALA A 99 -10.51 -17.53 37.66
CA ALA A 99 -10.95 -16.22 38.13
C ALA A 99 -10.01 -15.06 37.71
N ASP A 100 -8.73 -15.36 37.49
CA ASP A 100 -7.65 -14.44 37.23
C ASP A 100 -7.21 -14.38 35.75
N TYR A 101 -7.64 -15.33 34.89
CA TYR A 101 -7.28 -15.31 33.48
C TYR A 101 -8.20 -16.10 32.52
N SER A 102 -8.20 -15.64 31.27
CA SER A 102 -8.85 -16.27 30.12
C SER A 102 -7.81 -16.53 29.02
N VAL A 103 -7.99 -17.62 28.25
CA VAL A 103 -7.07 -18.01 27.19
C VAL A 103 -7.76 -18.18 25.85
N CYS A 104 -7.01 -18.07 24.78
CA CYS A 104 -7.49 -18.31 23.42
C CYS A 104 -7.80 -19.79 23.19
N ARG A 105 -9.08 -20.13 22.97
CA ARG A 105 -9.53 -21.45 22.54
C ARG A 105 -10.29 -21.36 21.23
N GLY A 106 -9.97 -22.28 20.32
CA GLY A 106 -10.66 -22.49 19.05
C GLY A 106 -11.17 -23.90 18.97
#